data_AF-A0A945TF18-F1
#
_entry.id   AF-A0A945TF18-F1
#
_cell.length_a   1.000
_cell.length_b   1.000
_cell.length_c   1.000
_cell.angle_alpha   90.00
_cell.angle_beta   90.00
_cell.angle_gamma   90.00
#
_symmetry.space_group_name_H-M   'P 1'
#
loop_
_entity.id
_entity.type
_entity.pdbx_description
1 polymer ?
#
loop_
_entity_poly.entity_id
_entity_poly.type
_entity_poly.pdbx_seq_one_letter_code
_entity_poly.pdbx_strand_id
1 'polypeptide(L)'
;KSDECVPIGHTVNANIAMVTSFSLHQDREEAISRGLEGFEFFGYALGALYGFGEHKPGRTNLFKQFREAREKQLAEMPVDITESLTGARGGIGTPDDMRGHLKKFEEVGVDQVTFIQQAGMNKHEHICESLELFASEVMPEFKAREAEREAKKTEELAPYIEAALARKKFMPMPDDKDIPVFPALGRSIAEDGADANKEVQV
;
A
#
# COMPACT_ATOMS: atom_id res chain seq x y z
N LYS A 1 -2.38 -0.93 -22.02
CA LYS A 1 -3.07 -0.96 -23.33
C LYS A 1 -3.09 -2.41 -23.78
N SER A 2 -4.26 -3.05 -23.85
CA SER A 2 -4.37 -4.48 -24.17
C SER A 2 -5.63 -4.71 -25.02
N ASP A 3 -5.44 -5.48 -26.07
CA ASP A 3 -6.47 -6.02 -26.97
C ASP A 3 -7.26 -7.17 -26.31
N GLU A 4 -6.69 -7.83 -25.31
CA GLU A 4 -7.29 -8.95 -24.57
C GLU A 4 -8.05 -8.53 -23.30
N CYS A 5 -7.98 -7.26 -22.88
CA CYS A 5 -8.62 -6.82 -21.64
C CYS A 5 -10.15 -6.96 -21.71
N VAL A 6 -10.74 -7.75 -20.80
CA VAL A 6 -12.19 -7.90 -20.59
C VAL A 6 -12.54 -7.50 -19.14
N PRO A 7 -13.12 -6.30 -18.91
CA PRO A 7 -13.39 -5.81 -17.55
C PRO A 7 -14.46 -6.60 -16.79
N ILE A 8 -14.18 -6.93 -15.53
CA ILE A 8 -15.14 -7.57 -14.63
C ILE A 8 -16.15 -6.53 -14.08
N GLY A 9 -15.68 -5.32 -13.79
CA GLY A 9 -16.53 -4.22 -13.29
C GLY A 9 -17.28 -3.45 -14.38
N HIS A 10 -18.01 -2.41 -13.97
CA HIS A 10 -18.72 -1.47 -14.85
C HIS A 10 -17.86 -0.28 -15.29
N THR A 11 -16.71 -0.10 -14.66
CA THR A 11 -15.75 0.97 -14.93
C THR A 11 -14.34 0.40 -14.96
N VAL A 12 -13.43 1.08 -15.66
CA VAL A 12 -12.01 0.73 -15.69
C VAL A 12 -11.23 1.77 -14.90
N ASN A 13 -10.58 1.35 -13.81
CA ASN A 13 -9.57 2.15 -13.14
C ASN A 13 -8.20 1.71 -13.64
N ALA A 14 -7.56 2.55 -14.45
CA ALA A 14 -6.24 2.29 -15.02
C ALA A 14 -5.09 2.89 -14.18
N ASN A 15 -5.36 3.32 -12.95
CA ASN A 15 -4.34 3.88 -12.07
C ASN A 15 -3.47 2.80 -11.44
N ILE A 16 -2.17 3.06 -11.39
CA ILE A 16 -1.16 2.22 -10.78
C ILE A 16 -0.79 2.84 -9.44
N ALA A 17 -0.94 2.06 -8.37
CA ALA A 17 -0.52 2.44 -7.03
C ALA A 17 0.72 1.65 -6.64
N MET A 18 1.72 2.34 -6.08
CA MET A 18 2.93 1.71 -5.54
C MET A 18 3.07 1.99 -4.05
N VAL A 19 3.45 0.96 -3.31
CA VAL A 19 3.79 1.08 -1.89
C VAL A 19 5.31 1.29 -1.76
N THR A 20 5.72 2.21 -0.89
CA THR A 20 7.15 2.48 -0.64
C THR A 20 7.42 2.80 0.83
N SER A 21 8.67 2.63 1.25
CA SER A 21 9.16 3.17 2.52
C SER A 21 8.94 4.68 2.61
N PHE A 22 8.82 5.20 3.83
CA PHE A 22 8.74 6.63 4.11
C PHE A 22 9.49 6.90 5.40
N SER A 23 10.27 7.99 5.43
CA SER A 23 10.80 8.68 6.61
C SER A 23 11.66 9.83 6.11
N LEU A 24 11.33 11.07 6.47
CA LEU A 24 12.05 12.25 6.00
C LEU A 24 12.71 13.01 7.15
N HIS A 25 13.90 13.51 6.87
CA HIS A 25 14.59 14.48 7.71
C HIS A 25 15.53 15.31 6.84
N GLN A 26 15.87 16.53 7.28
CA GLN A 26 16.81 17.39 6.53
C GLN A 26 18.22 16.79 6.49
N ASP A 27 18.59 16.08 7.54
CA ASP A 27 19.78 15.24 7.59
C ASP A 27 19.46 13.79 7.20
N ARG A 28 20.25 13.25 6.28
CA ARG A 28 20.04 11.91 5.70
C ARG A 28 20.26 10.78 6.72
N GLU A 29 21.31 10.89 7.52
CA GLU A 29 21.66 9.84 8.49
C GLU A 29 20.57 9.72 9.55
N GLU A 30 20.05 10.86 9.99
CA GLU A 30 18.93 10.92 10.93
C GLU A 30 17.65 10.33 10.33
N ALA A 31 17.34 10.60 9.05
CA ALA A 31 16.19 9.98 8.37
C ALA A 31 16.29 8.44 8.38
N ILE A 32 17.48 7.90 8.10
CA ILE A 32 17.76 6.47 8.09
C ILE A 32 17.68 5.88 9.50
N SER A 33 18.34 6.51 10.47
CA SER A 33 18.32 6.11 11.88
C SER A 33 16.88 5.99 12.41
N ARG A 34 16.00 6.93 12.04
CA ARG A 34 14.60 6.97 12.47
C ARG A 34 13.70 5.99 11.74
N GLY A 35 13.89 5.79 10.44
CA GLY A 35 12.91 5.11 9.58
C GLY A 35 13.26 3.66 9.22
N LEU A 36 14.54 3.34 9.12
CA LEU A 36 14.97 2.09 8.48
C LEU A 36 14.56 0.84 9.27
N GLU A 37 14.74 0.84 10.59
CA GLU A 37 14.36 -0.31 11.42
C GLU A 37 12.86 -0.60 11.33
N GLY A 38 12.02 0.44 11.33
CA GLY A 38 10.58 0.31 11.17
C GLY A 38 10.23 -0.35 9.84
N PHE A 39 10.84 0.07 8.74
CA PHE A 39 10.59 -0.50 7.42
C PHE A 39 11.11 -1.95 7.30
N GLU A 40 12.27 -2.25 7.85
CA GLU A 40 12.79 -3.62 7.92
C GLU A 40 11.87 -4.54 8.74
N PHE A 41 11.33 -4.04 9.85
CA PHE A 41 10.34 -4.77 10.63
C PHE A 41 9.06 -5.03 9.83
N PHE A 42 8.58 -4.06 9.04
CA PHE A 42 7.41 -4.28 8.18
C PHE A 42 7.62 -5.46 7.22
N GLY A 43 8.77 -5.49 6.54
CA GLY A 43 9.13 -6.59 5.64
C GLY A 43 9.24 -7.93 6.37
N TYR A 44 9.90 -7.96 7.53
CA TYR A 44 10.01 -9.15 8.37
C TYR A 44 8.63 -9.66 8.82
N ALA A 45 7.76 -8.76 9.31
CA ALA A 45 6.43 -9.12 9.80
C ALA A 45 5.55 -9.69 8.68
N LEU A 46 5.63 -9.13 7.46
CA LEU A 46 4.92 -9.67 6.30
C LEU A 46 5.39 -11.10 5.99
N GLY A 47 6.70 -11.33 5.94
CA GLY A 47 7.26 -12.67 5.72
C GLY A 47 6.90 -13.66 6.83
N ALA A 48 6.94 -13.22 8.10
CA ALA A 48 6.61 -14.07 9.24
C ALA A 48 5.11 -14.42 9.31
N LEU A 49 4.21 -13.52 8.87
CA LEU A 49 2.77 -13.74 8.94
C LEU A 49 2.19 -14.47 7.72
N TYR A 50 2.78 -14.28 6.53
CA TYR A 50 2.24 -14.82 5.28
C TYR A 50 3.16 -15.82 4.57
N GLY A 51 4.45 -15.83 4.90
CA GLY A 51 5.46 -16.61 4.18
C GLY A 51 5.98 -17.79 4.98
N PHE A 52 6.93 -17.52 5.87
CA PHE A 52 7.79 -18.55 6.50
C PHE A 52 7.54 -18.77 7.99
N GLY A 53 6.75 -17.90 8.65
CA GLY A 53 6.65 -17.90 10.10
C GLY A 53 5.44 -18.65 10.65
N GLU A 54 5.52 -18.95 11.94
CA GLU A 54 4.40 -19.44 12.74
C GLU A 54 4.22 -18.49 13.93
N HIS A 55 2.98 -18.12 14.23
CA HIS A 55 2.68 -17.22 15.34
C HIS A 55 1.51 -17.72 16.17
N LYS A 56 1.61 -17.51 17.48
CA LYS A 56 0.55 -17.77 18.45
C LYS A 56 -0.08 -16.43 18.85
N PRO A 57 -1.36 -16.19 18.50
CA PRO A 57 -2.05 -14.96 18.87
C PRO A 57 -1.93 -14.65 20.37
N GLY A 58 -1.59 -13.40 20.69
CA GLY A 58 -1.40 -12.94 22.08
C GLY A 58 -0.20 -13.52 22.82
N ARG A 59 0.70 -14.26 22.15
CA ARG A 59 1.92 -14.84 22.76
C ARG A 59 3.19 -14.55 21.97
N THR A 60 3.14 -14.61 20.63
CA THR A 60 4.30 -14.31 19.80
C THR A 60 4.61 -12.82 19.81
N ASN A 61 5.85 -12.48 20.16
CA ASN A 61 6.38 -11.12 20.03
C ASN A 61 7.24 -11.03 18.76
N LEU A 62 6.61 -10.64 17.64
CA LEU A 62 7.29 -10.53 16.35
C LEU A 62 8.39 -9.48 16.35
N PHE A 63 8.21 -8.37 17.06
CA PHE A 63 9.21 -7.30 17.10
C PHE A 63 10.50 -7.75 17.80
N LYS A 64 10.37 -8.55 18.87
CA LYS A 64 11.53 -9.17 19.53
C LYS A 64 12.27 -10.13 18.59
N GLN A 65 11.54 -11.03 17.92
CA GLN A 65 12.14 -11.99 16.97
C GLN A 65 12.84 -11.27 15.80
N PHE A 66 12.21 -10.22 15.27
CA PHE A 66 12.81 -9.37 14.26
C PHE A 66 14.14 -8.78 14.74
N ARG A 67 14.19 -8.18 15.93
CA ARG A 67 15.43 -7.57 16.44
C ARG A 67 16.54 -8.60 16.63
N GLU A 68 16.22 -9.80 17.11
CA GLU A 68 17.18 -10.91 17.22
C GLU A 68 17.70 -11.35 15.84
N ALA A 69 16.84 -11.42 14.82
CA ALA A 69 17.23 -11.74 13.46
C ALA A 69 18.06 -10.62 12.82
N ARG A 70 17.66 -9.36 13.03
CA ARG A 70 18.32 -8.16 12.54
C ARG A 70 19.72 -8.01 13.14
N GLU A 71 19.89 -8.25 14.44
CA GLU A 71 21.20 -8.20 15.09
C GLU A 71 22.18 -9.20 14.46
N LYS A 72 21.73 -10.43 14.20
CA LYS A 72 22.53 -11.43 13.48
C LYS A 72 22.86 -10.98 12.06
N GLN A 73 21.87 -10.48 11.34
CA GLN A 73 22.06 -9.96 9.99
C GLN A 73 23.09 -8.82 9.96
N LEU A 74 23.00 -7.87 10.87
CA LEU A 74 23.92 -6.73 10.96
C LEU A 74 25.35 -7.13 11.33
N ALA A 75 25.51 -8.21 12.10
CA ALA A 75 26.83 -8.75 12.44
C ALA A 75 27.53 -9.38 11.22
N GLU A 76 26.76 -9.98 10.29
CA GLU A 76 27.27 -10.57 9.06
C GLU A 76 27.40 -9.53 7.92
N MET A 77 26.44 -8.61 7.84
CA MET A 77 26.30 -7.64 6.76
C MET A 77 25.82 -6.29 7.32
N PRO A 78 26.75 -5.40 7.74
CA PRO A 78 26.41 -4.08 8.24
C PRO A 78 25.63 -3.25 7.22
N VAL A 79 24.74 -2.37 7.70
CA VAL A 79 23.99 -1.46 6.82
C VAL A 79 24.95 -0.45 6.18
N ASP A 80 24.99 -0.45 4.86
CA ASP A 80 25.56 0.65 4.09
C ASP A 80 24.51 1.76 3.89
N ILE A 81 24.83 2.95 4.38
CA ILE A 81 23.99 4.15 4.27
C ILE A 81 23.81 4.54 2.79
N THR A 82 24.81 4.29 1.94
CA THR A 82 24.74 4.60 0.51
C THR A 82 23.79 3.66 -0.23
N GLU A 83 23.70 2.38 0.16
CA GLU A 83 22.73 1.44 -0.42
C GLU A 83 21.29 1.70 0.04
N SER A 84 21.11 2.42 1.15
CA SER A 84 19.76 2.79 1.65
C SER A 84 19.00 3.70 0.68
N LEU A 85 19.68 4.33 -0.28
CA LEU A 85 19.06 5.11 -1.36
C LEU A 85 18.63 4.26 -2.57
N THR A 86 18.88 2.96 -2.55
CA THR A 86 18.61 2.04 -3.66
C THR A 86 17.41 1.12 -3.40
N GLY A 87 16.71 0.75 -4.47
CA GLY A 87 15.65 -0.26 -4.44
C GLY A 87 14.52 0.04 -3.42
N ALA A 88 14.22 -0.94 -2.57
CA ALA A 88 13.08 -0.93 -1.65
C ALA A 88 13.20 0.10 -0.50
N ARG A 89 14.38 0.68 -0.27
CA ARG A 89 14.62 1.65 0.81
C ARG A 89 14.51 3.12 0.37
N GLY A 90 14.36 3.38 -0.94
CA GLY A 90 14.49 4.71 -1.56
C GLY A 90 13.56 5.83 -1.07
N GLY A 91 12.50 5.51 -0.32
CA GLY A 91 11.65 6.51 0.33
C GLY A 91 12.09 6.96 1.73
N ILE A 92 13.33 6.63 2.15
CA ILE A 92 13.91 7.10 3.42
C ILE A 92 15.10 8.01 3.12
N GLY A 93 15.06 9.26 3.57
CA GLY A 93 16.16 10.21 3.32
C GLY A 93 15.76 11.68 3.44
N THR A 94 16.43 12.52 2.66
CA THR A 94 16.14 13.95 2.57
C THR A 94 14.95 14.25 1.63
N PRO A 95 14.38 15.47 1.66
CA PRO A 95 13.39 15.88 0.68
C PRO A 95 13.85 15.70 -0.78
N ASP A 96 15.13 15.95 -1.07
CA ASP A 96 15.70 15.75 -2.41
C ASP A 96 15.79 14.28 -2.80
N ASP A 97 16.18 13.41 -1.85
CA ASP A 97 16.20 11.96 -2.08
C ASP A 97 14.77 11.46 -2.41
N MET A 98 13.77 11.93 -1.67
CA MET A 98 12.36 11.59 -1.91
C MET A 98 11.84 12.12 -3.25
N ARG A 99 12.18 13.36 -3.65
CA ARG A 99 11.84 13.86 -4.99
C ARG A 99 12.42 12.96 -6.07
N GLY A 100 13.70 12.59 -5.94
CA GLY A 100 14.36 11.67 -6.87
C GLY A 100 13.69 10.30 -6.93
N HIS A 101 13.27 9.76 -5.78
CA HIS A 101 12.54 8.50 -5.70
C HIS A 101 11.17 8.56 -6.37
N LEU A 102 10.36 9.58 -6.06
CA LEU A 102 9.02 9.74 -6.62
C LEU A 102 9.05 10.08 -8.12
N LYS A 103 10.09 10.76 -8.61
CA LYS A 103 10.28 10.99 -10.05
C LYS A 103 10.43 9.68 -10.82
N LYS A 104 11.17 8.69 -10.28
CA LYS A 104 11.28 7.36 -10.91
C LYS A 104 9.91 6.68 -11.02
N PHE A 105 9.07 6.82 -10.00
CA PHE A 105 7.70 6.29 -10.03
C PHE A 105 6.83 7.03 -11.04
N GLU A 106 6.89 8.36 -11.07
CA GLU A 106 6.18 9.18 -12.06
C GLU A 106 6.59 8.83 -13.49
N GLU A 107 7.89 8.67 -13.76
CA GLU A 107 8.46 8.33 -15.07
C GLU A 107 7.95 6.98 -15.62
N VAL A 108 7.71 5.99 -14.75
CA VAL A 108 7.17 4.68 -15.15
C VAL A 108 5.63 4.63 -15.12
N GLY A 109 4.98 5.76 -14.87
CA GLY A 109 3.52 5.90 -14.93
C GLY A 109 2.78 5.50 -13.66
N VAL A 110 3.43 5.53 -12.49
CA VAL A 110 2.74 5.38 -11.20
C VAL A 110 1.88 6.61 -10.94
N ASP A 111 0.62 6.37 -10.59
CA ASP A 111 -0.36 7.43 -10.35
C ASP A 111 -0.46 7.82 -8.89
N GLN A 112 -0.29 6.83 -8.01
CA GLN A 112 -0.49 6.95 -6.57
C GLN A 112 0.62 6.26 -5.81
N VAL A 113 1.05 6.89 -4.71
CA VAL A 113 2.08 6.34 -3.83
C VAL A 113 1.51 6.21 -2.43
N THR A 114 1.64 5.01 -1.86
CA THR A 114 1.28 4.74 -0.46
C THR A 114 2.55 4.61 0.36
N PHE A 115 2.63 5.39 1.43
CA PHE A 115 3.78 5.45 2.31
C PHE A 115 3.65 4.51 3.50
N ILE A 116 4.67 3.69 3.72
CA ILE A 116 4.84 2.91 4.95
C ILE A 116 5.65 3.73 5.94
N GLN A 117 4.96 4.35 6.90
CA GLN A 117 5.58 5.21 7.92
C GLN A 117 5.44 4.63 9.33
N GLN A 118 4.24 4.14 9.67
CA GLN A 118 3.96 3.58 10.99
C GLN A 118 4.27 2.08 10.98
N ALA A 119 5.56 1.75 11.06
CA ALA A 119 6.03 0.39 11.20
C ALA A 119 7.04 0.28 12.35
N GLY A 120 6.96 -0.84 13.09
CA GLY A 120 7.83 -1.10 14.23
C GLY A 120 7.55 -0.14 15.39
N MET A 121 8.62 0.49 15.88
CA MET A 121 8.58 1.38 17.05
C MET A 121 8.89 2.85 16.68
N ASN A 122 8.57 3.24 15.44
CA ASN A 122 8.73 4.62 14.99
C ASN A 122 7.96 5.57 15.93
N LYS A 123 8.66 6.59 16.45
CA LYS A 123 8.04 7.55 17.36
C LYS A 123 7.05 8.44 16.63
N HIS A 124 5.96 8.78 17.31
CA HIS A 124 4.93 9.68 16.78
C HIS A 124 5.50 11.04 16.32
N GLU A 125 6.39 11.65 17.11
CA GLU A 125 7.02 12.93 16.78
C GLU A 125 7.75 12.89 15.42
N HIS A 126 8.55 11.86 15.17
CA HIS A 126 9.28 11.70 13.90
C HIS A 126 8.33 11.46 12.71
N ILE A 127 7.19 10.80 12.94
CA ILE A 127 6.17 10.58 11.91
C ILE A 127 5.55 11.91 11.48
N CYS A 128 5.15 12.74 12.45
CA CYS A 128 4.57 14.05 12.18
C CYS A 128 5.59 14.95 11.48
N GLU A 129 6.84 15.02 11.95
CA GLU A 129 7.92 15.78 11.31
C GLU A 129 8.12 15.37 9.84
N SER A 130 8.15 14.05 9.55
CA SER A 130 8.30 13.54 8.18
C SER A 130 7.14 13.96 7.28
N LEU A 131 5.90 13.92 7.79
CA LEU A 131 4.69 14.28 7.05
C LEU A 131 4.63 15.79 6.76
N GLU A 132 4.97 16.62 7.75
CA GLU A 132 5.05 18.08 7.60
C GLU A 132 6.10 18.46 6.55
N LEU A 133 7.27 17.83 6.61
CA LEU A 133 8.36 18.05 5.66
C LEU A 133 7.97 17.62 4.24
N PHE A 134 7.33 16.45 4.10
CA PHE A 134 6.81 16.00 2.81
C PHE A 134 5.77 16.97 2.25
N ALA A 135 4.80 17.40 3.07
CA ALA A 135 3.70 18.25 2.63
C ALA A 135 4.17 19.64 2.19
N SER A 136 5.18 20.20 2.88
CA SER A 136 5.69 21.54 2.63
C SER A 136 6.73 21.58 1.50
N GLU A 137 7.62 20.59 1.40
CA GLU A 137 8.76 20.66 0.48
C GLU A 137 8.64 19.74 -0.74
N VAL A 138 8.03 18.56 -0.62
CA VAL A 138 8.04 17.55 -1.69
C VAL A 138 6.72 17.55 -2.47
N MET A 139 5.60 17.43 -1.77
CA MET A 139 4.26 17.27 -2.35
C MET A 139 3.87 18.37 -3.36
N PRO A 140 4.17 19.67 -3.13
CA PRO A 140 3.72 20.74 -4.03
C PRO A 140 4.25 20.58 -5.46
N GLU A 141 5.48 20.09 -5.63
CA GLU A 141 6.10 19.89 -6.94
C GLU A 141 5.29 18.92 -7.81
N PHE A 142 4.85 17.79 -7.25
CA PHE A 142 4.09 16.78 -7.97
C PHE A 142 2.64 17.23 -8.19
N LYS A 143 2.02 17.86 -7.19
CA LYS A 143 0.66 18.41 -7.29
C LYS A 143 0.54 19.50 -8.35
N ALA A 144 1.59 20.29 -8.59
CA ALA A 144 1.58 21.35 -9.60
C ALA A 144 1.30 20.85 -11.03
N ARG A 145 1.61 19.58 -11.34
CA ARG A 145 1.45 18.98 -12.68
C ARG A 145 0.53 17.75 -12.72
N GLU A 146 -0.05 17.37 -11.57
CA GLU A 146 -0.91 16.19 -11.44
C GLU A 146 -2.11 16.26 -12.40
N ALA A 147 -2.81 17.39 -12.43
CA ALA A 147 -4.02 17.56 -13.25
C ALA A 147 -3.74 17.42 -14.75
N GLU A 148 -2.63 17.98 -15.23
CA GLU A 148 -2.21 17.86 -16.64
C GLU A 148 -1.89 16.39 -16.99
N ARG A 149 -1.13 15.72 -16.12
CA ARG A 149 -0.81 14.29 -16.27
C ARG A 149 -2.07 13.43 -16.32
N GLU A 150 -3.01 13.65 -15.40
CA GLU A 150 -4.27 12.90 -15.33
C GLU A 150 -5.14 13.12 -16.57
N ALA A 151 -5.25 14.37 -17.04
CA ALA A 151 -5.99 14.70 -18.26
C ALA A 151 -5.39 14.00 -19.48
N LYS A 152 -4.07 14.10 -19.66
CA LYS A 152 -3.34 13.45 -20.76
C LYS A 152 -3.54 11.93 -20.75
N LYS A 153 -3.38 11.30 -19.57
CA LYS A 153 -3.58 9.87 -19.41
C LYS A 153 -5.02 9.45 -19.72
N THR A 154 -6.00 10.24 -19.27
CA THR A 154 -7.42 9.99 -19.52
C THR A 154 -7.74 10.02 -21.02
N GLU A 155 -7.26 11.05 -21.72
CA GLU A 155 -7.41 11.19 -23.18
C GLU A 155 -6.74 10.02 -23.91
N GLU A 156 -5.51 9.69 -23.53
CA GLU A 156 -4.74 8.60 -24.14
C GLU A 156 -5.42 7.23 -23.95
N LEU A 157 -5.99 6.96 -22.77
CA LEU A 157 -6.57 5.66 -22.43
C LEU A 157 -8.03 5.51 -22.88
N ALA A 158 -8.76 6.60 -23.13
CA ALA A 158 -10.17 6.59 -23.52
C ALA A 158 -10.52 5.55 -24.62
N PRO A 159 -9.85 5.52 -25.79
CA PRO A 159 -10.19 4.55 -26.84
C PRO A 159 -9.93 3.09 -26.42
N TYR A 160 -8.92 2.84 -25.58
CA TYR A 160 -8.61 1.50 -25.09
C TYR A 160 -9.62 1.03 -24.04
N ILE A 161 -10.08 1.94 -23.18
CA ILE A 161 -11.13 1.67 -22.18
C ILE A 161 -12.46 1.38 -22.89
N GLU A 162 -12.82 2.17 -23.90
CA GLU A 162 -14.01 1.94 -24.72
C GLU A 162 -13.98 0.55 -25.37
N ALA A 163 -12.86 0.21 -26.01
CA ALA A 163 -12.69 -1.11 -26.63
C ALA A 163 -12.75 -2.26 -25.60
N ALA A 164 -12.19 -2.07 -24.40
CA ALA A 164 -12.27 -3.06 -23.33
C ALA A 164 -13.71 -3.26 -22.82
N LEU A 165 -14.46 -2.17 -22.63
CA LEU A 165 -15.86 -2.22 -22.21
C LEU A 165 -16.75 -2.84 -23.29
N ALA A 166 -16.47 -2.62 -24.58
CA ALA A 166 -17.20 -3.26 -25.67
C ALA A 166 -17.04 -4.80 -25.68
N ARG A 167 -15.92 -5.32 -25.18
CA ARG A 167 -15.69 -6.77 -25.03
C ARG A 167 -16.37 -7.36 -23.79
N LYS A 168 -16.84 -6.53 -22.86
CA LYS A 168 -17.46 -7.00 -21.62
C LYS A 168 -18.75 -7.76 -21.92
N LYS A 169 -18.83 -9.00 -21.45
CA LYS A 169 -20.11 -9.70 -21.30
C LYS A 169 -20.79 -9.20 -20.03
N PHE A 170 -21.85 -8.41 -20.18
CA PHE A 170 -22.67 -7.98 -19.06
C PHE A 170 -23.46 -9.18 -18.50
N MET A 171 -23.39 -9.37 -17.19
CA MET A 171 -24.23 -10.34 -16.50
C MET A 171 -25.60 -9.70 -16.22
N PRO A 172 -26.70 -10.44 -16.38
CA PRO A 172 -27.99 -9.96 -15.90
C PRO A 172 -27.94 -9.76 -14.39
N MET A 173 -28.68 -8.76 -13.90
CA MET A 173 -28.88 -8.62 -12.46
C MET A 173 -29.66 -9.84 -11.94
N PRO A 174 -29.40 -10.30 -10.70
CA PRO A 174 -30.21 -11.35 -10.09
C PRO A 174 -31.69 -10.93 -10.02
N ASP A 175 -32.60 -11.87 -10.23
CA ASP A 175 -34.03 -11.63 -9.95
C ASP A 175 -34.23 -11.45 -8.44
N ASP A 176 -35.22 -10.67 -8.00
CA ASP A 176 -35.51 -10.43 -6.57
C ASP A 176 -35.66 -11.73 -5.76
N LYS A 177 -36.19 -12.80 -6.36
CA LYS A 177 -36.35 -14.12 -5.73
C LYS A 177 -35.02 -14.81 -5.40
N ASP A 178 -33.96 -14.47 -6.13
CA ASP A 178 -32.63 -15.06 -6.00
C ASP A 178 -31.74 -14.24 -5.05
N ILE A 179 -32.22 -13.08 -4.58
CA ILE A 179 -31.54 -12.23 -3.61
C ILE A 179 -32.01 -12.63 -2.20
N PRO A 180 -31.14 -13.20 -1.35
CA PRO A 180 -31.52 -13.58 0.00
C PRO A 180 -31.85 -12.35 0.86
N VAL A 181 -32.92 -12.46 1.65
CA VAL A 181 -33.25 -11.48 2.68
C VAL A 181 -32.46 -11.83 3.95
N PHE A 182 -31.59 -10.93 4.37
CA PHE A 182 -30.87 -11.05 5.64
C PHE A 182 -31.61 -10.26 6.73
N PRO A 183 -32.16 -10.92 7.76
CA PRO A 183 -32.76 -10.21 8.89
C PRO A 183 -31.67 -9.47 9.67
N ALA A 184 -32.02 -8.32 10.24
CA ALA A 184 -31.14 -7.60 11.15
C ALA A 184 -30.70 -8.51 12.32
N LEU A 185 -29.45 -8.39 12.78
CA LEU A 185 -28.88 -9.25 13.83
C LEU A 185 -29.73 -9.30 15.11
N GLY A 186 -30.31 -8.17 15.54
CA GLY A 186 -31.19 -8.14 16.71
C GLY A 186 -32.46 -8.98 16.52
N ARG A 187 -32.97 -9.07 15.29
CA ARG A 187 -34.14 -9.89 14.93
C ARG A 187 -33.78 -11.38 14.88
N SER A 188 -32.64 -11.74 14.30
CA SER A 188 -32.21 -13.15 14.24
C SER A 188 -31.94 -13.75 15.62
N ILE A 189 -31.46 -12.96 16.58
CA ILE A 189 -31.27 -13.39 17.97
C ILE A 189 -32.60 -13.52 18.71
N ALA A 190 -33.55 -12.61 18.49
CA ALA A 190 -34.84 -12.61 19.20
C ALA A 190 -35.81 -13.71 18.75
N GLU A 191 -35.71 -14.15 17.49
CA GLU A 191 -36.62 -15.14 16.89
C GLU A 191 -36.17 -16.61 17.08
N ASP A 192 -35.04 -16.87 17.78
CA ASP A 192 -34.54 -18.20 18.24
C ASP A 192 -34.56 -19.34 17.18
N GLY A 193 -34.53 -18.96 15.90
CA GLY A 193 -34.54 -19.86 14.75
C GLY A 193 -33.26 -19.66 13.94
N ALA A 194 -32.65 -20.76 13.53
CA ALA A 194 -31.46 -20.87 12.66
C ALA A 194 -31.01 -19.54 12.05
N ASP A 195 -29.89 -18.99 12.54
CA ASP A 195 -29.35 -17.71 12.08
C ASP A 195 -29.08 -17.81 10.58
N ALA A 196 -29.98 -17.26 9.76
CA ALA A 196 -29.87 -17.27 8.30
C ALA A 196 -28.57 -16.62 7.80
N ASN A 197 -27.90 -15.82 8.65
CA ASN A 197 -26.57 -15.25 8.35
C ASN A 197 -25.43 -16.28 8.45
N LYS A 198 -25.66 -17.45 9.07
CA LYS A 198 -24.66 -18.52 9.27
C LYS A 198 -24.82 -19.70 8.31
N GLU A 199 -25.96 -19.82 7.64
CA GLU A 199 -26.26 -20.98 6.77
C GLU A 199 -25.79 -20.83 5.32
N VAL A 200 -25.41 -19.63 4.89
CA VAL A 200 -24.86 -19.42 3.55
C VAL A 200 -23.38 -19.83 3.55
N GLN A 201 -23.11 -21.09 3.20
CA GLN A 201 -21.79 -21.51 2.72
C GLN A 201 -21.63 -21.01 1.28
N VAL A 202 -20.65 -20.11 1.08
CA VAL A 202 -20.21 -19.63 -0.24
C VAL A 202 -19.42 -20.73 -0.94
#